data_AF-A0A954TH61-F1
#
_entry.id   AF-A0A954TH61-F1
#
_cell.length_a   1.000
_cell.length_b   1.000
_cell.length_c   1.000
_cell.angle_alpha   90.00
_cell.angle_beta   90.00
_cell.angle_gamma   90.00
#
_symmetry.space_group_name_H-M   'P 1'
#
loop_
_entity.id
_entity.type
_entity.pdbx_description
1 polymer ?
#
loop_
_entity_poly.entity_id
_entity_poly.type
_entity_poly.pdbx_seq_one_letter_code
_entity_poly.pdbx_strand_id
1 'polypeptide(L)'
;VEFLMPPAHLASTVLAAEVDVVVTSAKRTVSSKVTYMWPFPNGETNTYKVKVRVDNADGQLSAGERCLLESQSLSSPTGKDSSGK
;
A
#
# COMPACT_ATOMS: atom_id res chain seq x y z
N VAL A 1 -1.48 -5.38 8.07
CA VAL A 1 -0.07 -5.49 7.61
C VAL A 1 0.69 -4.27 8.08
N GLU A 2 1.93 -4.44 8.55
CA GLU A 2 2.81 -3.34 8.99
C GLU A 2 3.93 -3.12 7.96
N PHE A 3 4.23 -1.85 7.66
CA PHE A 3 5.29 -1.45 6.75
C PHE A 3 6.24 -0.47 7.45
N LEU A 4 7.51 -0.49 7.02
CA LEU A 4 8.52 0.49 7.41
C LEU A 4 8.70 1.48 6.27
N MET A 5 8.43 2.75 6.54
CA MET A 5 8.42 3.81 5.55
C MET A 5 9.55 4.80 5.80
N PRO A 6 10.46 5.01 4.84
CA PRO A 6 11.45 6.07 4.93
C PRO A 6 10.79 7.47 4.97
N PRO A 7 11.42 8.47 5.59
CA PRO A 7 10.87 9.82 5.72
C PRO A 7 10.52 10.47 4.37
N ALA A 8 11.28 10.16 3.32
CA ALA A 8 11.07 10.66 1.96
C ALA A 8 9.69 10.33 1.38
N HIS A 9 9.04 9.25 1.84
CA HIS A 9 7.72 8.81 1.37
C HIS A 9 6.58 9.20 2.32
N LEU A 10 6.91 9.80 3.47
CA LEU A 10 5.91 10.16 4.48
C LEU A 10 5.03 11.32 4.02
N ALA A 11 5.61 12.33 3.37
CA ALA A 11 4.88 13.51 2.92
C ALA A 11 3.80 13.17 1.87
N SER A 12 4.01 12.11 1.08
CA SER A 12 3.08 11.62 0.07
C SER A 12 2.08 10.58 0.61
N THR A 13 2.18 10.19 1.88
CA THR A 13 1.31 9.18 2.50
C THR A 13 0.53 9.81 3.63
N VAL A 14 -0.80 9.77 3.55
CA VAL A 14 -1.67 10.29 4.61
C VAL A 14 -2.54 9.19 5.19
N LEU A 15 -3.04 9.40 6.41
CA LEU A 15 -4.09 8.54 6.96
C LEU A 15 -5.28 8.48 6.00
N ALA A 16 -5.88 7.30 5.88
CA ALA A 16 -6.96 6.98 4.94
C ALA A 16 -6.60 7.06 3.45
N ALA A 17 -5.33 7.32 3.07
CA ALA A 17 -4.89 7.22 1.69
C ALA A 17 -5.13 5.81 1.14
N GLU A 18 -5.60 5.74 -0.10
CA GLU A 18 -5.71 4.48 -0.85
C GLU A 18 -4.32 4.05 -1.34
N VAL A 19 -4.02 2.79 -1.09
CA VAL A 19 -2.71 2.18 -1.33
C VAL A 19 -2.91 0.76 -1.82
N ASP A 20 -1.99 0.29 -2.64
CA ASP A 20 -1.97 -1.07 -3.11
C ASP A 20 -0.98 -1.90 -2.29
N VAL A 21 -1.43 -3.03 -1.79
CA VAL A 21 -0.60 -4.00 -1.08
C VAL A 21 -0.34 -5.18 -2.01
N VAL A 22 0.91 -5.32 -2.44
CA VAL A 22 1.35 -6.41 -3.30
C VAL A 22 1.87 -7.56 -2.43
N VAL A 23 1.12 -8.66 -2.39
CA VAL A 23 1.50 -9.90 -1.71
C VAL A 23 2.42 -10.69 -2.65
N THR A 24 3.72 -10.67 -2.35
CA THR A 24 4.76 -11.13 -3.29
C THR A 24 4.70 -12.63 -3.56
N SER A 25 4.35 -13.46 -2.56
CA SER A 25 4.18 -14.91 -2.68
C SER A 25 2.99 -15.29 -3.56
N ALA A 26 1.87 -14.60 -3.40
CA ALA A 26 0.61 -14.88 -4.09
C ALA A 26 0.50 -14.18 -5.47
N LYS A 27 1.46 -13.31 -5.84
CA LYS A 27 1.38 -12.42 -7.02
C LYS A 27 0.05 -11.68 -7.11
N ARG A 28 -0.45 -11.24 -5.96
CA ARG A 28 -1.75 -10.60 -5.80
C ARG A 28 -1.57 -9.18 -5.32
N THR A 29 -2.40 -8.28 -5.83
CA THR A 29 -2.50 -6.91 -5.34
C THR A 29 -3.85 -6.71 -4.66
N VAL A 30 -3.86 -6.08 -3.49
CA VAL A 30 -5.06 -5.72 -2.74
C VAL A 30 -5.07 -4.23 -2.47
N SER A 31 -6.05 -3.52 -3.01
CA SER A 31 -6.26 -2.10 -2.71
C SER A 31 -6.87 -1.95 -1.32
N SER A 32 -6.29 -1.07 -0.51
CA SER A 32 -6.67 -0.86 0.87
C SER A 32 -6.37 0.59 1.30
N LYS A 33 -6.60 0.91 2.58
CA LYS A 33 -6.35 2.22 3.16
C LYS A 33 -5.34 2.15 4.30
N VAL A 34 -4.52 3.18 4.39
CA VAL A 34 -3.67 3.43 5.56
C VAL A 34 -4.57 3.70 6.77
N THR A 35 -4.48 2.85 7.79
CA THR A 35 -5.31 2.96 9.00
C THR A 35 -4.57 3.59 10.16
N TYR A 36 -3.24 3.55 10.14
CA TYR A 36 -2.43 4.14 11.19
C TYR A 36 -1.03 4.50 10.68
N MET A 37 -0.49 5.60 11.18
CA MET A 37 0.89 6.03 10.96
C MET A 37 1.49 6.43 12.30
N TRP A 38 2.65 5.86 12.65
CA TRP A 38 3.38 6.28 13.84
C TRP A 38 3.85 7.73 13.69
N PRO A 39 3.70 8.57 14.72
CA PRO A 39 4.09 9.98 14.64
C PRO A 39 5.61 10.19 14.69
N PHE A 40 6.37 9.20 15.16
CA PHE A 40 7.81 9.29 15.31
C PHE A 40 8.50 8.14 14.58
N PRO A 41 9.67 8.39 13.96
CA PRO A 41 10.45 7.34 13.33
C PRO A 41 11.09 6.45 14.40
N ASN A 42 11.34 5.20 14.03
CA ASN A 42 12.21 4.30 14.78
C ASN A 42 13.64 4.87 14.78
N GLY A 43 14.25 5.03 15.96
CA GLY A 43 15.54 5.69 16.12
C GLY A 43 16.74 4.94 15.53
N GLU A 44 16.63 3.63 15.33
CA GLU A 44 17.73 2.81 14.78
C GLU A 44 17.72 2.79 13.25
N THR A 45 16.52 2.71 12.65
CA THR A 45 16.35 2.55 11.20
C THR A 45 15.96 3.84 10.48
N ASN A 46 15.59 4.88 11.24
CA ASN A 46 15.00 6.11 10.73
C ASN A 46 13.78 5.84 9.82
N THR A 47 12.91 4.91 10.22
CA THR A 47 11.68 4.57 9.47
C THR A 47 10.43 4.77 10.30
N TYR A 48 9.35 5.18 9.64
CA TYR A 48 8.02 5.30 10.25
C TYR A 48 7.27 3.97 10.11
N LYS A 49 6.57 3.57 11.16
CA LYS A 49 5.68 2.41 11.10
C LYS A 49 4.32 2.83 10.52
N VAL A 50 3.91 2.19 9.43
CA VAL A 50 2.61 2.40 8.77
C VAL A 50 1.81 1.12 8.83
N LYS A 51 0.51 1.21 9.15
CA LYS A 51 -0.41 0.06 9.17
C LYS A 51 -1.46 0.20 8.09
N VAL A 52 -1.70 -0.90 7.41
CA VAL A 52 -2.74 -1.04 6.39
C VAL A 52 -3.62 -2.24 6.76
N ARG A 53 -4.94 -2.08 6.69
CA ARG A 53 -5.89 -3.16 6.98
C ARG A 53 -6.26 -3.88 5.69
N VAL A 54 -5.62 -5.02 5.44
CA VAL A 54 -5.88 -5.84 4.25
C VAL A 54 -7.00 -6.83 4.55
N ASP A 55 -7.97 -6.93 3.66
CA ASP A 55 -8.98 -7.99 3.71
C ASP A 55 -8.34 -9.32 3.28
N ASN A 56 -8.59 -10.35 4.06
CA ASN A 56 -8.06 -11.71 3.86
C ASN A 56 -9.17 -12.75 3.98
N ALA A 57 -10.38 -12.44 3.51
CA ALA A 57 -11.52 -13.35 3.57
C ALA A 57 -11.28 -14.69 2.82
N ASP A 58 -10.39 -14.72 1.83
CA ASP A 58 -10.01 -15.91 1.08
C ASP A 58 -8.88 -16.74 1.73
N GLY A 59 -8.31 -16.26 2.84
CA GLY A 59 -7.27 -16.95 3.59
C GLY A 59 -5.93 -17.09 2.86
N GLN A 60 -5.70 -16.33 1.79
CA GLN A 60 -4.48 -16.46 0.97
C GLN A 60 -3.30 -15.61 1.50
N LEU A 61 -3.51 -14.75 2.49
CA LEU A 61 -2.44 -13.99 3.16
C LEU A 61 -2.09 -14.64 4.50
N SER A 62 -0.83 -15.04 4.65
CA SER A 62 -0.30 -15.65 5.88
C SER A 62 0.57 -14.69 6.67
N ALA A 63 0.65 -14.90 8.00
CA ALA A 63 1.54 -14.12 8.85
C ALA A 63 3.01 -14.38 8.47
N GLY A 64 3.81 -13.31 8.41
CA GLY A 64 5.22 -13.38 8.01
C GLY A 64 5.47 -13.29 6.50
N GLU A 65 4.43 -13.28 5.68
CA GLU A 65 4.59 -13.08 4.23
C GLU A 65 5.06 -11.66 3.91
N ARG A 66 5.93 -11.58 2.89
CA ARG A 66 6.48 -10.31 2.43
C ARG A 66 5.49 -9.59 1.53
N CYS A 67 5.19 -8.35 1.90
CA CYS A 67 4.34 -7.46 1.13
C CYS A 67 5.12 -6.21 0.70
N LEU A 68 4.76 -5.66 -0.45
CA LEU A 68 5.18 -4.32 -0.88
C LEU A 68 3.99 -3.37 -0.78
N LEU A 69 4.28 -2.13 -0.40
CA LEU A 69 3.30 -1.05 -0.37
C LEU A 69 3.55 -0.13 -1.54
N GLU A 70 2.58 0.00 -2.42
CA GLU A 70 2.62 0.90 -3.57
C GLU A 70 1.60 2.02 -3.37
N SER A 71 2.03 3.25 -3.65
CA SER A 71 1.08 4.37 -3.73
C SER A 71 0.33 4.24 -5.05
N GLN A 72 -0.99 4.43 -5.02
CA GLN A 72 -1.73 4.52 -6.27
C GLN A 72 -1.27 5.76 -7.01
N SER A 73 -0.44 5.56 -8.03
CA SER A 73 -0.32 6.53 -9.10
C SER A 73 -1.73 6.68 -9.65
N LEU A 74 -2.24 7.91 -9.68
CA LEU A 74 -3.41 8.25 -10.50
C LEU A 74 -3.05 7.90 -11.95
N SER A 75 -3.23 6.64 -12.32
CA SER A 75 -3.18 6.24 -13.71
C SER A 75 -4.35 6.95 -14.37
N SER A 76 -4.02 7.96 -15.17
CA SER A 76 -4.96 8.71 -15.98
C SER A 76 -5.93 7.74 -16.67
N PRO A 77 -7.25 8.02 -16.70
CA PRO A 77 -8.19 7.09 -17.32
C PRO A 77 -7.82 6.91 -18.79
N THR A 78 -7.54 5.67 -19.16
CA THR A 78 -7.27 5.26 -20.54
C THR A 78 -8.54 5.50 -21.36
N GLY A 79 -8.63 6.65 -22.01
CA GLY A 79 -9.65 6.95 -23.02
C GLY A 79 -9.48 6.05 -24.24
N LYS A 80 -10.09 4.86 -24.19
CA LYS A 80 -10.45 4.11 -25.40
C LYS A 80 -11.81 4.64 -25.88
N ASP A 81 -11.81 5.69 -26.68
CA ASP A 81 -12.89 5.91 -27.64
C ASP A 81 -12.42 5.42 -29.00
N SER A 82 -12.77 4.17 -29.29
CA SER A 82 -12.71 3.58 -30.63
C SER A 82 -14.14 3.32 -31.06
N SER A 83 -14.72 4.27 -31.79
CA SER A 83 -15.96 4.13 -32.56
C SER A 83 -15.82 5.14 -33.70
N GLY A 84 -15.40 4.78 -34.91
CA GLY A 84 -15.95 3.70 -35.71
C GLY A 84 -17.10 4.25 -36.54
N LYS A 85 -16.78 4.99 -37.61
CA LYS A 85 -17.59 5.04 -38.83
C LYS A 85 -16.77 5.53 -40.01
#